data_AF-E1ZZI9-F1
#
_entry.id   AF-E1ZZI9-F1
#
_cell.length_a   1.000
_cell.length_b   1.000
_cell.length_c   1.000
_cell.angle_alpha   90.00
_cell.angle_beta   90.00
_cell.angle_gamma   90.00
#
_symmetry.space_group_name_H-M   'P 1'
#
loop_
_entity.id
_entity.type
_entity.pdbx_description
1 polymer ?
#
loop_
_entity_poly.entity_id
_entity_poly.type
_entity_poly.pdbx_seq_one_letter_code
_entity_poly.pdbx_strand_id
1 'polypeptide(L)'
;MAIINDPKHHDTSEKYDITEKLESTDQTRYVKEKKKQTKAIFASCIPEIIDLIGTRNKYGGTLKNERGRRHIVVCGHITYESVSHFLKDFLHEDREDVDVEVVFLHRKEPDLELEGLLKRHYTTVEFFQGTMMNAVDLERVKVP
;
A
#
# COMPACT_ATOMS: atom_id res chain seq x y z
N MET A 1 78.05 -32.99 -35.94
CA MET A 1 77.55 -33.26 -34.58
C MET A 1 76.45 -32.24 -34.31
N ALA A 2 75.18 -32.61 -34.50
CA ALA A 2 74.05 -31.70 -34.32
C ALA A 2 73.27 -32.12 -33.07
N ILE A 3 73.20 -31.20 -32.11
CA ILE A 3 72.41 -31.32 -30.88
C ILE A 3 70.94 -31.22 -31.30
N ILE A 4 70.18 -32.31 -31.13
CA ILE A 4 68.74 -32.32 -31.31
C ILE A 4 68.14 -31.80 -30.00
N ASN A 5 67.43 -30.66 -30.05
CA ASN A 5 66.67 -30.12 -28.93
C ASN A 5 65.49 -31.05 -28.60
N ASP A 6 65.41 -31.53 -27.36
CA ASP A 6 64.21 -32.18 -26.83
C ASP A 6 63.06 -31.17 -26.66
N PRO A 7 61.80 -31.53 -27.02
CA PRO A 7 60.65 -30.68 -26.76
C PRO A 7 60.30 -30.74 -25.27
N LYS A 8 60.14 -29.56 -24.67
CA LYS A 8 59.85 -29.33 -23.25
C LYS A 8 58.68 -30.20 -22.74
N HIS A 9 58.94 -30.98 -21.69
CA HIS A 9 57.93 -31.69 -20.90
C HIS A 9 57.11 -30.63 -20.12
N HIS A 10 56.01 -30.15 -20.69
CA HIS A 10 55.10 -29.24 -19.99
C HIS A 10 54.28 -30.05 -18.99
N ASP A 11 54.38 -29.70 -17.71
CA ASP A 11 53.71 -30.36 -16.59
C ASP A 11 52.18 -30.36 -16.80
N THR A 12 51.59 -31.55 -16.85
CA THR A 12 50.15 -31.75 -17.07
C THR A 12 49.33 -31.45 -15.82
N SER A 13 49.91 -31.51 -14.62
CA SER A 13 49.22 -31.23 -13.35
C SER A 13 48.72 -29.79 -13.27
N GLU A 14 49.55 -28.85 -13.70
CA GLU A 14 49.25 -27.41 -13.68
C GLU A 14 48.06 -27.06 -14.61
N LYS A 15 47.90 -27.81 -15.70
CA LYS A 15 46.80 -27.64 -16.65
C LYS A 15 45.45 -28.06 -16.05
N TYR A 16 45.42 -29.14 -15.26
CA TYR A 16 44.20 -29.59 -14.57
C TYR A 16 43.79 -28.60 -13.47
N ASP A 17 44.74 -28.13 -12.66
CA ASP A 17 44.48 -27.13 -11.60
C ASP A 17 43.91 -25.80 -12.15
N ILE A 18 44.41 -25.36 -13.31
CA ILE A 18 43.92 -24.14 -13.97
C ILE A 18 42.48 -24.37 -14.48
N THR A 19 42.18 -25.56 -14.99
CA THR A 19 40.85 -25.89 -15.52
C THR A 19 39.81 -25.94 -14.41
N GLU A 20 40.10 -26.59 -13.28
CA GLU A 20 39.21 -26.61 -12.11
C GLU A 20 39.00 -25.21 -11.50
N LYS A 21 40.04 -24.37 -11.47
CA LYS A 21 39.93 -22.96 -11.04
C LYS A 21 39.07 -22.13 -11.98
N LEU A 22 39.17 -22.35 -13.29
CA LEU A 22 38.34 -21.68 -14.28
C LEU A 22 36.88 -22.11 -14.16
N GLU A 23 36.61 -23.41 -14.07
CA GLU A 23 35.25 -23.98 -13.90
C GLU A 23 34.58 -23.49 -12.60
N SER A 24 35.31 -23.49 -11.48
CA SER A 24 34.78 -22.99 -10.20
C SER A 24 34.53 -21.47 -10.20
N THR A 25 35.35 -20.69 -10.92
CA THR A 25 35.16 -19.25 -11.07
C THR A 25 33.95 -18.93 -11.93
N ASP A 26 33.73 -19.67 -13.02
CA ASP A 26 32.55 -19.50 -13.89
C ASP A 26 31.26 -19.91 -13.18
N GLN A 27 31.28 -20.98 -12.39
CA GLN A 27 30.13 -21.37 -11.56
C GLN A 27 29.79 -20.28 -10.53
N THR A 28 30.81 -19.71 -9.87
CA THR A 28 30.63 -18.64 -8.89
C THR A 28 30.12 -17.36 -9.54
N ARG A 29 30.60 -17.01 -10.74
CA ARG A 29 30.12 -15.88 -11.54
C ARG A 29 28.67 -16.07 -11.96
N TYR A 30 28.31 -17.27 -12.43
CA TYR A 30 26.94 -17.61 -12.81
C TYR A 30 25.96 -17.42 -11.65
N VAL A 31 26.31 -17.93 -10.46
CA VAL A 31 25.48 -17.77 -9.25
C VAL A 31 25.39 -16.30 -8.81
N LYS A 32 26.49 -15.54 -8.90
CA LYS A 32 26.48 -14.11 -8.60
C LYS A 32 25.60 -13.32 -9.57
N GLU A 33 25.63 -13.65 -10.86
CA GLU A 33 24.84 -12.97 -11.89
C GLU A 33 23.35 -13.26 -11.73
N LYS A 34 22.96 -14.51 -11.43
CA LYS A 34 21.58 -14.86 -11.09
C LYS A 34 21.07 -14.11 -9.86
N LYS A 35 21.86 -14.02 -8.79
CA LYS A 35 21.51 -13.23 -7.59
C LYS A 35 21.37 -11.73 -7.90
N LYS A 36 22.23 -11.18 -8.76
CA LYS A 36 22.17 -9.79 -9.21
C LYS A 36 20.89 -9.51 -10.00
N GLN A 37 20.52 -10.41 -10.92
CA GLN A 37 19.27 -10.33 -11.69
C GLN A 37 18.04 -10.40 -10.78
N THR A 38 18.00 -11.34 -9.83
CA THR A 38 16.88 -11.41 -8.87
C THR A 38 16.76 -10.14 -8.05
N LYS A 39 17.86 -9.60 -7.50
CA LYS A 39 17.83 -8.32 -6.77
C LYS A 39 17.32 -7.16 -7.63
N ALA A 40 17.71 -7.12 -8.90
CA ALA A 40 17.25 -6.10 -9.83
C ALA A 40 15.72 -6.18 -10.02
N ILE A 41 15.17 -7.38 -10.21
CA ILE A 41 13.72 -7.60 -10.35
C ILE A 41 12.95 -7.18 -9.09
N PHE A 42 13.43 -7.57 -7.90
CA PHE A 42 12.82 -7.15 -6.64
C PHE A 42 12.86 -5.63 -6.47
N ALA A 43 13.97 -4.97 -6.85
CA ALA A 43 14.11 -3.53 -6.72
C ALA A 43 13.30 -2.74 -7.76
N SER A 44 13.04 -3.31 -8.94
CA SER A 44 12.30 -2.63 -10.01
C SER A 44 10.80 -2.92 -9.97
N CYS A 45 10.40 -4.19 -9.92
CA CYS A 45 9.01 -4.57 -10.20
C CYS A 45 8.13 -4.65 -8.96
N ILE A 46 8.70 -5.04 -7.80
CA ILE A 46 7.89 -5.24 -6.59
C ILE A 46 7.36 -3.91 -6.01
N PRO A 47 8.15 -2.81 -5.93
CA PRO A 47 7.61 -1.53 -5.49
C PRO A 47 6.43 -1.07 -6.35
N GLU A 48 6.54 -1.17 -7.67
CA GLU A 48 5.46 -0.80 -8.61
C GLU A 48 4.19 -1.64 -8.39
N ILE A 49 4.34 -2.96 -8.17
CA ILE A 49 3.21 -3.85 -7.88
C ILE A 49 2.58 -3.53 -6.53
N ILE A 50 3.38 -3.25 -5.50
CA ILE A 50 2.89 -2.88 -4.16
C ILE A 50 2.11 -1.57 -4.24
N ASP A 51 2.59 -0.58 -4.98
CA ASP A 51 1.89 0.68 -5.16
C ASP A 51 0.56 0.47 -5.91
N LEU A 52 0.56 -0.36 -6.96
CA LEU A 52 -0.65 -0.66 -7.71
C LEU A 52 -1.71 -1.41 -6.89
N ILE A 53 -1.30 -2.35 -6.04
CA ILE A 53 -2.23 -3.11 -5.16
C ILE A 53 -2.62 -2.28 -3.92
N GLY A 54 -1.70 -1.46 -3.42
CA GLY A 54 -1.85 -0.66 -2.20
C GLY A 54 -2.76 0.56 -2.36
N THR A 55 -2.96 1.04 -3.59
CA THR A 55 -3.80 2.22 -3.91
C THR A 55 -5.31 1.97 -3.84
N ARG A 56 -5.76 1.07 -2.96
CA ARG A 56 -7.20 0.91 -2.72
C ARG A 56 -7.72 2.14 -1.97
N ASN A 57 -8.68 2.84 -2.57
CA ASN A 57 -9.35 3.96 -1.90
C ASN A 57 -10.12 3.45 -0.67
N LYS A 58 -9.53 3.62 0.51
CA LYS A 58 -10.06 3.17 1.80
C LYS A 58 -11.39 3.82 2.15
N TYR A 59 -11.54 5.09 1.78
CA TYR A 59 -12.71 5.92 2.06
C TYR A 59 -13.58 6.08 0.80
N GLY A 60 -13.47 5.13 -0.13
CA GLY A 60 -14.29 5.02 -1.33
C GLY A 60 -15.64 4.37 -1.06
N GLY A 61 -16.28 3.83 -2.11
CA GLY A 61 -17.51 3.04 -1.97
C GLY A 61 -18.80 3.87 -1.90
N THR A 62 -19.88 3.25 -1.43
CA THR A 62 -21.23 3.84 -1.39
C THR A 62 -21.87 3.49 -0.07
N LEU A 63 -22.54 4.47 0.55
CA LEU A 63 -23.28 4.30 1.79
C LEU A 63 -24.29 3.17 1.63
N LYS A 64 -24.20 2.18 2.53
CA LYS A 64 -25.15 1.07 2.61
C LYS A 64 -26.30 1.53 3.48
N ASN A 65 -27.46 1.74 2.85
CA ASN A 65 -28.66 2.08 3.61
C ASN A 65 -29.15 0.81 4.33
N GLU A 66 -28.77 0.66 5.60
CA GLU A 66 -29.40 -0.32 6.49
C GLU A 66 -30.86 0.09 6.67
N ARG A 67 -31.79 -0.77 6.18
CA ARG A 67 -33.22 -0.45 6.08
C ARG A 67 -33.74 0.17 7.38
N GLY A 68 -33.94 1.49 7.39
CA GLY A 68 -34.63 2.23 8.45
C GLY A 68 -33.78 3.25 9.21
N ARG A 69 -32.45 3.22 9.12
CA ARG A 69 -31.62 4.24 9.79
C ARG A 69 -31.58 5.51 8.95
N ARG A 70 -31.91 6.64 9.58
CA ARG A 70 -31.75 7.96 8.95
C ARG A 70 -30.28 8.33 8.98
N HIS A 71 -29.81 9.10 8.01
CA HIS A 71 -28.46 9.63 8.04
C HIS A 71 -28.45 11.13 7.75
N ILE A 72 -27.46 11.81 8.30
CA ILE A 72 -27.09 13.17 7.91
C ILE A 72 -25.74 13.17 7.24
N VAL A 73 -25.53 14.09 6.30
CA VAL A 73 -24.23 14.27 5.66
C VAL A 73 -23.59 15.56 6.16
N VAL A 74 -22.41 15.45 6.75
CA VAL A 74 -21.63 16.56 7.30
C VAL A 74 -20.41 16.82 6.41
N CYS A 75 -20.27 18.07 5.96
CA CYS A 75 -19.19 18.51 5.08
C CYS A 75 -18.69 19.90 5.47
N GLY A 76 -17.64 20.38 4.79
CA GLY A 76 -17.04 21.69 5.06
C GLY A 76 -15.69 21.54 5.75
N HIS A 77 -15.50 22.23 6.87
CA HIS A 77 -14.25 22.21 7.63
C HIS A 77 -14.19 20.98 8.55
N ILE A 78 -13.73 19.86 7.98
CA ILE A 78 -13.62 18.58 8.69
C ILE A 78 -12.19 18.43 9.24
N THR A 79 -12.05 18.58 10.55
CA THR A 79 -10.81 18.39 11.31
C THR A 79 -11.11 17.60 12.59
N TYR A 80 -10.08 17.10 13.27
CA TYR A 80 -10.28 16.44 14.56
C TYR A 80 -11.08 17.31 15.54
N GLU A 81 -10.74 18.59 15.66
CA GLU A 81 -11.38 19.51 16.59
C GLU A 81 -12.85 19.76 16.27
N SER A 82 -13.19 20.07 15.01
CA SER A 82 -14.57 20.34 14.61
C SER A 82 -15.46 19.10 14.74
N VAL A 83 -14.93 17.93 14.36
CA VAL A 83 -15.66 16.66 14.45
C VAL A 83 -15.82 16.20 15.89
N SER A 84 -14.79 16.33 16.72
CA SER A 84 -14.84 15.93 18.14
C SER A 84 -15.90 16.71 18.91
N HIS A 85 -15.94 18.04 18.75
CA HIS A 85 -16.99 18.86 19.36
C HIS A 85 -18.37 18.50 18.83
N PHE A 86 -18.52 18.37 17.50
CA PHE A 86 -19.80 17.99 16.90
C PHE A 86 -20.32 16.65 17.43
N LEU A 87 -19.49 15.60 17.46
CA LEU A 87 -19.92 14.27 17.90
C LEU A 87 -20.26 14.21 19.39
N LYS A 88 -19.57 14.98 20.25
CA LYS A 88 -19.89 15.07 21.68
C LYS A 88 -21.31 15.60 21.91
N ASP A 89 -21.72 16.60 21.13
CA ASP A 89 -23.04 17.24 21.30
C ASP A 89 -24.15 16.48 20.56
N PHE A 90 -23.82 15.89 19.41
CA PHE A 90 -24.76 15.21 18.53
C PHE A 90 -25.08 13.78 19.00
N LEU A 91 -24.07 13.02 19.43
CA LEU A 91 -24.22 11.62 19.87
C LEU A 91 -24.24 11.48 21.40
N HIS A 92 -24.70 12.51 22.12
CA HIS A 92 -24.78 12.49 23.58
C HIS A 92 -25.79 11.45 24.08
N GLU A 93 -25.47 10.72 25.15
CA GLU A 93 -26.30 9.61 25.68
C GLU A 93 -27.69 10.05 26.15
N ASP A 94 -27.84 11.32 26.54
CA ASP A 94 -29.12 11.91 26.95
C ASP A 94 -30.06 12.25 25.76
N ARG A 95 -29.66 11.95 24.52
CA ARG A 95 -30.49 12.17 23.31
C ARG A 95 -31.40 10.97 23.05
N GLU A 96 -32.70 11.23 22.88
CA GLU A 96 -33.69 10.19 22.55
C GLU A 96 -33.61 9.70 21.08
N ASP A 97 -33.06 10.53 20.16
CA ASP A 97 -32.93 10.25 18.72
C ASP A 97 -31.62 9.49 18.39
N VAL A 98 -31.49 8.24 18.84
CA VAL A 98 -30.29 7.39 18.64
C VAL A 98 -30.18 6.73 17.25
N ASP A 99 -31.18 6.89 16.40
CA ASP A 99 -31.29 6.24 15.07
C ASP A 99 -30.89 7.17 13.91
N VAL A 100 -29.86 8.01 14.11
CA VAL A 100 -29.27 8.84 13.06
C VAL A 100 -27.78 8.55 12.90
N GLU A 101 -27.39 8.12 11.72
CA GLU A 101 -25.99 7.95 11.33
C GLU A 101 -25.39 9.27 10.82
N VAL A 102 -24.14 9.52 11.15
CA VAL A 102 -23.39 10.69 10.68
C VAL A 102 -22.44 10.26 9.57
N VAL A 103 -22.64 10.81 8.38
CA VAL A 103 -21.79 10.54 7.21
C VAL A 103 -20.94 11.76 6.92
N PHE A 104 -19.63 11.66 7.10
CA PHE A 104 -18.69 12.73 6.75
C PHE A 104 -18.28 12.63 5.27
N LEU A 105 -18.34 13.74 4.54
CA LEU A 105 -17.84 13.85 3.17
C LEU A 105 -16.77 14.93 3.06
N HIS A 106 -15.53 14.54 2.82
CA HIS A 106 -14.40 15.47 2.71
C HIS A 106 -13.39 15.06 1.64
N ARG A 107 -12.67 16.04 1.07
CA ARG A 107 -11.76 15.80 -0.06
C ARG A 107 -10.46 15.11 0.34
N LYS A 108 -9.92 15.47 1.49
CA LYS A 108 -8.68 14.90 2.03
C LYS A 108 -9.02 13.73 2.93
N GLU A 109 -8.16 12.71 2.92
CA GLU A 109 -8.24 11.63 3.90
C GLU A 109 -8.09 12.18 5.32
N PRO A 110 -8.74 11.57 6.32
CA PRO A 110 -8.55 11.94 7.71
C PRO A 110 -7.10 11.64 8.10
N ASP A 111 -6.52 12.53 8.92
CA ASP A 111 -5.26 12.23 9.60
C ASP A 111 -5.43 11.12 10.64
N LEU A 112 -4.34 10.71 11.28
CA LEU A 112 -4.35 9.60 12.25
C LEU A 112 -5.24 9.88 13.46
N GLU A 113 -5.33 11.15 13.90
CA GLU A 113 -6.15 11.53 15.05
C GLU A 113 -7.63 11.48 14.71
N LEU A 114 -8.02 12.06 13.58
CA LEU A 114 -9.39 12.02 13.08
C LEU A 114 -9.80 10.59 12.74
N GLU A 115 -8.93 9.78 12.14
CA GLU A 115 -9.20 8.36 11.91
C GLU A 115 -9.43 7.61 13.22
N GLY A 116 -8.63 7.89 14.25
CA GLY A 116 -8.81 7.33 15.59
C GLY A 116 -10.17 7.71 16.20
N LEU A 117 -10.61 8.95 16.00
CA LEU A 117 -11.93 9.42 16.42
C LEU A 117 -13.05 8.70 15.68
N LEU A 118 -13.00 8.64 14.35
CA LEU A 118 -14.01 7.97 13.51
C LEU A 118 -14.15 6.48 13.88
N LYS A 119 -13.03 5.78 14.09
CA LYS A 119 -13.02 4.37 14.50
C LYS A 119 -13.67 4.13 15.86
N ARG A 120 -13.60 5.08 16.79
CA ARG A 120 -14.25 4.96 18.10
C ARG A 120 -15.78 4.98 17.98
N HIS A 121 -16.31 5.60 16.93
CA HIS A 121 -17.75 5.76 16.68
C HIS A 121 -18.24 5.00 15.44
N TYR A 122 -17.56 3.90 15.06
CA TYR A 122 -17.75 3.21 13.77
C TYR A 122 -19.17 2.66 13.51
N THR A 123 -19.98 2.48 14.55
CA THR A 123 -21.38 2.00 14.44
C THR A 123 -22.39 3.11 14.12
N THR A 124 -21.96 4.37 14.26
CA THR A 124 -22.80 5.57 14.14
C THR A 124 -22.22 6.60 13.17
N VAL A 125 -20.96 6.40 12.73
CA VAL A 125 -20.22 7.35 11.92
C VAL A 125 -19.54 6.63 10.76
N GLU A 126 -19.67 7.18 9.55
CA GLU A 126 -18.94 6.75 8.36
C GLU A 126 -18.25 7.95 7.69
N PHE A 127 -17.13 7.70 7.01
CA PHE A 127 -16.37 8.74 6.30
C PHE A 127 -16.16 8.35 4.83
N PHE A 128 -16.47 9.28 3.93
CA PHE A 128 -16.23 9.14 2.50
C PHE A 128 -15.30 10.24 2.01
N GLN A 129 -14.33 9.83 1.19
CA GLN A 129 -13.53 10.76 0.41
C GLN A 129 -14.32 11.20 -0.83
N GLY A 130 -14.59 12.50 -0.92
CA GLY A 130 -15.35 13.11 -2.01
C GLY A 130 -15.69 14.58 -1.75
N THR A 131 -16.55 15.16 -2.58
CA THR A 131 -16.91 16.58 -2.51
C THR A 131 -18.39 16.80 -2.83
N MET A 132 -19.02 17.76 -2.14
CA MET A 132 -20.40 18.19 -2.43
C MET A 132 -20.57 18.75 -3.85
N MET A 133 -19.48 19.21 -4.45
CA MET A 133 -19.47 19.76 -5.82
C MET A 133 -19.51 18.67 -6.91
N ASN A 134 -19.60 17.39 -6.55
CA ASN A 134 -19.61 16.27 -7.49
C ASN A 134 -20.87 15.42 -7.28
N ALA A 135 -21.71 15.34 -8.31
CA ALA A 135 -22.96 14.57 -8.26
C ALA A 135 -22.74 13.09 -7.95
N VAL A 136 -21.64 12.49 -8.42
CA VAL A 136 -21.31 11.09 -8.13
C VAL A 136 -21.04 10.88 -6.64
N ASP A 137 -20.39 11.84 -5.98
CA ASP A 137 -20.14 11.76 -4.55
C ASP A 137 -21.43 11.93 -3.75
N LEU A 138 -22.32 12.84 -4.18
CA LEU A 138 -23.65 13.00 -3.59
C LEU A 138 -24.49 11.72 -3.69
N GLU A 139 -24.47 11.06 -4.84
CA GLU A 139 -25.15 9.77 -5.04
C GLU A 139 -24.55 8.65 -4.18
N ARG A 140 -23.23 8.63 -4.02
CA ARG A 140 -22.52 7.68 -3.14
C ARG A 140 -22.94 7.83 -1.68
N VAL A 141 -23.19 9.05 -1.21
CA VAL A 141 -23.63 9.33 0.17
C VAL A 141 -25.15 9.50 0.32
N LYS A 142 -25.92 9.17 -0.72
CA LYS A 142 -27.40 9.18 -0.70
C LYS A 142 -28.00 10.53 -0.30
N VAL A 143 -27.42 11.62 -0.79
CA VAL A 143 -28.02 12.95 -0.71
C VAL A 143 -29.08 13.06 -1.83
N PRO A 144 -30.33 13.44 -1.51
CA PRO A 144 -31.40 13.59 -2.49
C PRO A 144 -31.22 14.79 -3.43
#